data_AF-A0A3N5QCR5-F1
#
_entry.id   AF-A0A3N5QCR5-F1
#
_cell.length_a   1.000
_cell.length_b   1.000
_cell.length_c   1.000
_cell.angle_alpha   90.00
_cell.angle_beta   90.00
_cell.angle_gamma   90.00
#
_symmetry.space_group_name_H-M   'P 1'
#
loop_
_entity.id
_entity.type
_entity.pdbx_description
1 polymer ?
#
loop_
_entity_poly.entity_id
_entity_poly.type
_entity_poly.pdbx_seq_one_letter_code
_entity_poly.pdbx_strand_id
1 'polypeptide(L)'
;MKFLPKTIDSQFLVRIIRNEAGPEEREYFEKWLEESEENKEEFSSLLLLWDKFKYSHLPSVPQTEKQWEKIEKAISGTVHPFPDSDGLSFPQFKSSAPVIKKPRKKNYLIWFTVLLQS
;
A
#
# COMPACT_ATOMS: atom_id res chain seq x y z
N MET A 1 -38.86 4.94 19.54
CA MET A 1 -38.28 3.73 18.94
C MET A 1 -37.01 4.12 18.21
N LYS A 2 -35.86 3.60 18.62
CA LYS A 2 -34.58 3.90 17.96
C LYS A 2 -34.54 3.06 16.67
N PHE A 3 -34.54 3.73 15.52
CA PHE A 3 -34.31 3.06 14.24
C PHE A 3 -32.87 2.52 14.25
N LEU A 4 -32.73 1.21 14.35
CA LEU A 4 -31.45 0.56 14.07
C LEU A 4 -31.24 0.61 12.56
N PRO A 5 -30.05 1.03 12.08
CA PRO A 5 -29.77 1.01 10.66
C PRO A 5 -29.93 -0.43 10.15
N LYS A 6 -30.56 -0.58 8.98
CA LYS A 6 -30.85 -1.87 8.35
C LYS A 6 -29.58 -2.65 7.96
N THR A 7 -28.43 -1.98 8.02
CA THR A 7 -27.11 -2.47 7.62
C THR A 7 -26.16 -2.31 8.81
N ILE A 8 -25.49 -3.40 9.18
CA ILE A 8 -24.43 -3.38 10.19
C ILE A 8 -23.16 -2.79 9.60
N ASP A 9 -22.42 -2.03 10.42
CA ASP A 9 -21.12 -1.48 10.03
C ASP A 9 -20.07 -2.60 9.93
N SER A 10 -19.26 -2.59 8.86
CA SER A 10 -18.16 -3.52 8.67
C SER A 10 -17.15 -3.48 9.82
N GLN A 11 -16.95 -2.32 10.46
CA GLN A 11 -16.07 -2.23 11.64
C GLN A 11 -16.59 -3.05 12.81
N PHE A 12 -17.91 -3.12 12.99
CA PHE A 12 -18.54 -3.94 14.02
C PHE A 12 -18.33 -5.43 13.76
N LEU A 13 -18.50 -5.88 12.51
CA LEU A 13 -18.25 -7.28 12.14
C LEU A 13 -16.80 -7.69 12.40
N VAL A 14 -15.84 -6.80 12.13
CA VAL A 14 -14.42 -7.05 12.47
C VAL A 14 -14.21 -7.18 13.98
N ARG A 15 -14.88 -6.35 14.80
CA ARG A 15 -14.82 -6.48 16.27
C ARG A 15 -15.40 -7.80 16.77
N ILE A 16 -16.48 -8.29 16.15
CA ILE A 16 -17.06 -9.61 16.42
C ILE A 16 -16.02 -10.71 16.12
N ILE A 17 -15.40 -10.67 14.94
CA ILE A 17 -14.35 -11.64 14.53
C ILE A 17 -13.15 -11.62 15.48
N ARG A 18 -12.75 -10.44 15.96
CA ARG A 18 -11.63 -10.26 16.91
C ARG A 18 -12.01 -10.57 18.36
N ASN A 19 -13.26 -10.97 18.62
CA ASN A 19 -13.77 -11.25 19.96
C ASN A 19 -13.74 -10.02 20.90
N GLU A 20 -13.77 -8.81 20.33
CA GLU A 20 -13.72 -7.50 21.02
C GLU A 20 -15.12 -6.92 21.29
N ALA A 21 -16.17 -7.66 20.93
CA ALA A 21 -17.56 -7.27 21.16
C ALA A 21 -18.09 -7.76 22.51
N GLY A 22 -18.84 -6.88 23.18
CA GLY A 22 -19.50 -7.16 24.47
C GLY A 22 -20.69 -8.12 24.34
N PRO A 23 -21.29 -8.56 25.47
CA PRO A 23 -22.41 -9.51 25.45
C PRO A 23 -23.66 -8.96 24.75
N GLU A 24 -24.02 -7.69 24.98
CA GLU A 24 -25.18 -7.06 24.31
C GLU A 24 -24.99 -6.93 22.79
N GLU A 25 -23.75 -6.62 22.37
CA GLU A 25 -23.38 -6.53 20.96
C GLU A 25 -23.48 -7.90 20.26
N ARG A 26 -23.10 -8.99 20.96
CA ARG A 26 -23.23 -10.35 20.42
C ARG A 26 -24.68 -10.77 20.26
N GLU A 27 -25.53 -10.46 21.23
CA GLU A 27 -26.96 -10.77 21.12
C GLU A 27 -27.60 -10.00 19.94
N TYR A 28 -27.19 -8.76 19.72
CA TYR A 28 -27.59 -8.00 18.52
C TYR A 28 -27.11 -8.66 17.23
N PHE A 29 -25.85 -9.11 17.20
CA PHE A 29 -25.27 -9.80 16.06
C PHE A 29 -25.98 -11.12 15.74
N GLU A 30 -26.32 -11.92 16.76
CA GLU A 30 -27.09 -13.16 16.60
C GLU A 30 -28.47 -12.89 16.00
N LYS A 31 -29.19 -11.88 16.50
CA LYS A 31 -30.48 -11.46 15.93
C LYS A 31 -30.36 -11.01 14.47
N TRP A 32 -29.28 -10.30 14.14
CA TRP A 32 -29.03 -9.89 12.75
C TRP A 32 -28.73 -11.10 11.85
N LEU A 33 -28.00 -12.11 12.33
CA LEU A 33 -27.79 -13.35 11.58
C LEU A 33 -29.10 -14.13 11.37
N GLU A 34 -30.03 -14.08 12.31
CA GLU A 34 -31.33 -14.76 12.21
C GLU A 34 -32.32 -14.03 11.29
N GLU A 35 -32.14 -12.73 11.06
CA GLU A 35 -33.08 -11.88 10.30
C GLU A 35 -33.10 -12.20 8.80
N SER A 36 -31.98 -12.62 8.22
CA SER A 36 -31.88 -12.93 6.79
C SER A 36 -30.73 -13.90 6.48
N GLU A 37 -30.94 -14.77 5.50
CA GLU A 37 -29.89 -15.67 5.02
C GLU A 37 -28.78 -14.94 4.26
N GLU A 38 -29.11 -13.79 3.66
CA GLU A 38 -28.13 -12.90 3.04
C GLU A 38 -27.10 -12.39 4.08
N ASN A 39 -27.53 -12.11 5.31
CA ASN A 39 -26.64 -11.65 6.39
C ASN A 39 -25.64 -12.74 6.79
N LYS A 40 -26.08 -14.00 6.82
CA LYS A 40 -25.21 -15.14 7.10
C LYS A 40 -24.19 -15.34 5.99
N GLU A 41 -24.61 -15.22 4.73
CA GLU A 41 -23.71 -15.31 3.57
C GLU A 41 -22.67 -14.17 3.56
N GLU A 42 -23.09 -12.94 3.87
CA GLU A 42 -22.21 -11.79 3.98
C GLU A 42 -21.14 -12.01 5.05
N PHE A 43 -21.56 -12.42 6.26
CA PHE A 43 -20.63 -12.68 7.36
C PHE A 43 -19.71 -13.88 7.08
N SER A 44 -20.23 -14.95 6.46
CA SER A 44 -19.44 -16.11 6.05
C SER A 44 -18.35 -15.74 5.04
N SER A 45 -18.69 -14.89 4.06
CA SER A 45 -17.76 -14.37 3.08
C SER A 45 -16.65 -13.54 3.73
N LEU A 46 -17.01 -12.70 4.71
CA LEU A 46 -16.06 -11.92 5.49
C LEU A 46 -15.13 -12.81 6.32
N LEU A 47 -15.65 -13.85 6.97
CA LEU A 47 -14.86 -14.83 7.72
C LEU A 47 -13.83 -15.53 6.83
N LEU A 48 -14.25 -15.96 5.64
CA LEU A 48 -13.37 -16.61 4.67
C LEU A 48 -12.25 -15.68 4.20
N LEU A 49 -12.58 -14.40 3.97
CA LEU A 49 -11.59 -13.38 3.66
C LEU A 49 -10.60 -13.21 4.80
N TRP A 50 -11.10 -13.06 6.03
CA TRP A 50 -10.28 -12.88 7.23
C TRP A 50 -9.29 -14.04 7.44
N ASP A 51 -9.75 -15.28 7.26
CA ASP A 51 -8.89 -16.47 7.39
C ASP A 51 -7.78 -16.49 6.34
N LYS A 52 -8.08 -16.12 5.08
CA LYS A 52 -7.07 -16.02 4.02
C LYS A 52 -6.00 -14.96 4.33
N PHE A 53 -6.42 -13.81 4.86
CA PHE A 53 -5.49 -12.72 5.16
C PHE A 53 -4.68 -12.96 6.43
N LYS A 54 -5.18 -13.75 7.38
CA LYS A 54 -4.45 -14.12 8.62
C LYS A 54 -3.07 -14.74 8.32
N TYR A 55 -2.95 -15.46 7.21
CA TYR A 55 -1.70 -16.10 6.77
C TYR A 55 -0.97 -15.32 5.67
N SER A 56 -1.51 -14.19 5.21
CA SER A 56 -0.80 -13.35 4.24
C SER A 56 0.36 -12.66 4.96
N HIS A 57 1.56 -13.19 4.77
CA HIS A 57 2.76 -12.50 5.21
C HIS A 57 2.85 -11.20 4.41
N LEU A 58 2.75 -10.07 5.10
CA LEU A 58 3.12 -8.79 4.50
C LEU A 58 4.55 -8.97 3.96
N PRO A 59 4.80 -8.68 2.67
CA PRO A 59 6.14 -8.79 2.13
C PRO A 59 7.05 -7.91 2.98
N SER A 60 8.22 -8.45 3.34
CA SER A 60 9.21 -7.67 4.07
C SER A 60 9.50 -6.39 3.29
N VAL A 61 9.52 -5.26 3.99
CA VAL A 61 9.86 -3.96 3.36
C VAL A 61 11.17 -4.13 2.58
N PRO A 62 11.20 -3.80 1.28
CA PRO A 62 12.39 -3.98 0.47
C PRO A 62 13.55 -3.16 1.07
N GLN A 63 14.70 -3.79 1.25
CA GLN A 63 15.90 -3.10 1.71
C GLN A 63 16.48 -2.28 0.56
N THR A 64 16.08 -1.00 0.50
CA THR A 64 16.40 -0.06 -0.57
C THR A 64 17.89 -0.04 -0.90
N GLU A 65 18.77 -0.03 0.10
CA GLU A 65 20.23 0.00 -0.12
C GLU A 65 20.75 -1.25 -0.84
N LYS A 66 20.23 -2.44 -0.51
CA LYS A 66 20.61 -3.67 -1.21
C LYS A 66 20.06 -3.74 -2.63
N GLN A 67 18.93 -3.07 -2.88
CA GLN A 67 18.39 -2.98 -4.24
C GLN A 67 19.22 -2.03 -5.10
N TRP A 68 19.66 -0.90 -4.55
CA TRP A 68 20.57 0.01 -5.25
C TRP A 68 21.93 -0.61 -5.52
N GLU A 69 22.51 -1.33 -4.56
CA GLU A 69 23.79 -2.03 -4.76
C GLU A 69 23.70 -3.06 -5.90
N LYS A 70 22.58 -3.77 -6.04
CA LYS A 70 22.35 -4.70 -7.17
C LYS A 70 22.30 -3.95 -8.51
N ILE A 71 21.65 -2.79 -8.54
CA ILE A 71 21.56 -1.95 -9.75
C ILE A 71 22.95 -1.42 -10.12
N GLU A 72 23.70 -0.89 -9.16
CA GLU A 72 25.07 -0.41 -9.37
C GLU A 72 25.98 -1.51 -9.91
N LYS A 73 25.93 -2.71 -9.33
CA LYS A 73 26.69 -3.88 -9.81
C LYS A 73 26.30 -4.31 -11.23
N ALA A 74 25.02 -4.25 -11.57
CA ALA A 74 24.54 -4.57 -12.91
C ALA A 74 25.06 -3.57 -13.95
N ILE A 75 25.10 -2.28 -13.60
CA ILE A 75 25.61 -1.20 -14.46
C ILE A 75 27.15 -1.27 -14.59
N SER A 76 27.87 -1.56 -13.51
CA SER A 76 29.34 -1.66 -13.54
C SER A 76 29.85 -2.96 -14.18
N GLY A 77 29.06 -4.04 -14.10
CA GLY A 77 29.41 -5.36 -14.65
C GLY A 77 29.19 -5.49 -16.16
N THR A 78 28.42 -4.59 -16.77
CA THR A 78 28.28 -4.49 -18.23
C THR A 78 29.37 -3.59 -18.80
N VAL A 79 30.63 -4.02 -18.65
CA VAL A 79 31.66 -3.62 -19.60
C VAL A 79 31.37 -4.40 -20.87
N HIS A 80 30.46 -3.89 -21.70
CA HIS A 80 30.51 -4.24 -23.10
C HIS A 80 31.78 -3.60 -23.65
N PRO A 81 32.81 -4.36 -24.02
CA PRO A 81 33.81 -3.80 -24.92
C PRO A 81 33.03 -3.39 -26.16
N PHE A 82 32.91 -2.09 -26.38
CA PHE A 82 32.60 -1.60 -27.72
C PHE A 82 33.67 -2.22 -28.61
N PRO A 83 33.33 -3.08 -29.58
CA PRO A 83 34.33 -3.54 -30.52
C PRO A 83 34.91 -2.29 -31.16
N ASP A 84 36.23 -2.15 -31.06
CA ASP A 84 36.95 -1.03 -31.65
C ASP A 84 36.44 -0.83 -33.06
N SER A 85 36.13 0.44 -33.34
CA SER A 85 35.52 0.92 -34.56
C SER A 85 36.26 0.42 -35.81
N ASP A 86 35.74 -0.63 -36.44
CA ASP A 86 35.91 -0.84 -37.87
C ASP A 86 35.08 0.22 -38.61
N GLY A 87 35.64 1.43 -38.70
CA GLY A 87 35.43 2.35 -39.81
C GLY A 87 34.04 2.95 -40.07
N LEU A 88 33.02 2.73 -39.25
CA LEU A 88 31.71 3.37 -39.45
C LEU A 88 31.55 4.62 -38.59
N SER A 89 31.81 5.77 -39.20
CA SER A 89 31.51 7.09 -38.66
C SER A 89 30.02 7.21 -38.33
N PHE A 90 29.68 7.27 -37.04
CA PHE A 90 28.35 7.72 -36.63
C PHE A 90 28.20 9.21 -36.97
N PRO A 91 27.07 9.64 -37.57
CA PRO A 91 26.82 11.06 -37.77
C PRO A 91 26.77 11.74 -36.40
N GLN A 92 27.62 12.76 -36.19
CA GLN A 92 27.59 13.57 -34.98
C GLN A 92 26.23 14.24 -34.86
N PHE A 93 25.35 13.66 -34.05
CA PHE A 93 24.15 14.35 -33.60
C PHE A 93 24.62 15.44 -32.63
N LYS A 94 24.66 16.69 -33.10
CA LYS A 94 24.83 17.86 -32.23
C LYS A 94 23.61 17.94 -31.32
N SER A 95 23.72 17.34 -30.14
CA SER A 95 22.74 17.50 -29.07
C SER A 95 22.78 18.95 -28.58
N SER A 96 21.86 19.76 -29.07
CA SER A 96 21.46 21.03 -28.47
C SER A 96 20.44 20.81 -27.35
N ALA A 97 20.71 19.85 -26.46
CA ALA A 97 19.88 19.65 -25.28
C ALA A 97 20.21 20.73 -24.22
N PRO A 98 19.23 21.49 -23.70
CA PRO A 98 19.47 22.41 -22.62
C PRO A 98 19.88 21.64 -21.35
N VAL A 99 20.96 22.10 -20.72
CA VAL A 99 21.44 21.62 -19.42
C VAL A 99 20.32 21.77 -18.39
N ILE A 100 19.64 20.67 -18.07
CA ILE A 100 18.72 20.61 -16.93
C ILE A 100 19.57 20.69 -15.66
N LYS A 101 19.69 21.90 -15.10
CA LYS A 101 20.30 22.12 -13.79
C LYS A 101 19.45 21.40 -12.74
N LYS A 102 20.05 20.42 -12.05
CA LYS A 102 19.44 19.74 -10.90
C LYS A 102 18.97 20.78 -9.86
N PRO A 103 17.75 20.67 -9.29
CA PRO A 103 17.37 21.50 -8.17
C PRO A 103 18.21 21.12 -6.93
N ARG A 104 18.92 22.11 -6.37
CA ARG A 104 19.55 22.01 -5.06
C ARG A 104 18.47 21.71 -4.02
N LYS A 105 18.65 20.63 -3.25
CA LYS A 105 17.86 20.35 -2.04
C LYS A 105 18.01 21.54 -1.08
N LYS A 106 16.93 22.26 -0.82
CA LYS A 106 16.85 23.18 0.32
C LYS A 106 16.19 22.42 1.47
N ASN A 107 17.00 22.14 2.49
CA ASN A 107 16.51 21.79 3.82
C ASN A 107 15.72 22.98 4.36
N TYR A 108 14.45 22.77 4.69
CA TYR A 108 13.77 23.59 5.69
C TYR A 108 13.11 22.64 6.70
N LEU A 109 13.82 22.52 7.82
CA LEU A 109 13.28 22.19 9.13
C LEU A 109 12.14 23.15 9.49
N ILE A 110 11.04 22.61 10.04
CA ILE A 110 10.14 23.21 11.04
C ILE A 110 9.26 24.36 10.47
N TRP A 111 7.93 24.34 10.59
CA TRP A 111 7.18 24.83 11.76
C TRP A 111 5.83 24.13 11.96
N PHE A 112 5.57 23.92 13.25
CA PHE A 112 4.37 23.47 13.92
C PHE A 112 3.28 24.57 13.93
N THR A 113 2.06 24.16 14.28
CA THR A 113 0.92 24.91 14.87
C THR A 113 -0.14 25.63 14.01
N VAL A 114 -1.35 25.05 14.15
CA VAL A 114 -2.64 25.66 14.55
C VAL A 114 -3.41 26.48 13.51
N LEU A 115 -4.61 25.97 13.15
CA LEU A 115 -5.82 26.77 13.27
C LEU A 115 -7.07 25.88 13.41
N LEU A 116 -7.42 25.63 14.67
CA LEU A 116 -8.76 25.33 15.15
C LEU A 116 -9.38 26.67 15.57
N GLN A 117 -10.69 26.83 15.39
CA GLN A 117 -11.57 27.93 15.83
C GLN A 117 -11.57 29.22 15.01
N SER A 118 -12.66 29.44 14.27
CA SER A 118 -13.72 30.32 14.75
C SER A 118 -15.08 29.91 14.17
#